data_AF-A0A3B9MS10-F1
#
_entry.id   AF-A0A3B9MS10-F1
#
_cell.length_a   1.000
_cell.length_b   1.000
_cell.length_c   1.000
_cell.angle_alpha   90.00
_cell.angle_beta   90.00
_cell.angle_gamma   90.00
#
_symmetry.space_group_name_H-M   'P 1'
#
loop_
_entity.id
_entity.type
_entity.pdbx_description
1 polymer ?
#
loop_
_entity_poly.entity_id
_entity_poly.type
_entity_poly.pdbx_seq_one_letter_code
_entity_poly.pdbx_strand_id
1 'polypeptide(L)'
;MCTGSQAEYGVVPPKETAFEDRVCDPFSAYGKAKVRACNETKKLASELGIDWIWGRIFSLIGKYEPSGRMLPDLYHTLRSGKDMHLSSCRQNWDYLDVHDAADALIALMEKGHGGEIYNIANGDYKPLKEFTDELRGILAKRADEMSKDNDGKAAVLIDGHIGNIIYGEDPDPFVSLQPSVEKLKRDTGFTPRRDFSFSLRSYDM
;
A
#
# COMPACT_ATOMS: atom_id res chain seq x y z
N MET A 1 9.68 18.05 -6.17
CA MET A 1 9.43 16.61 -5.90
C MET A 1 8.25 16.12 -6.73
N CYS A 2 8.33 14.92 -7.30
CA CYS A 2 7.26 14.28 -8.06
C CYS A 2 7.05 12.84 -7.58
N THR A 3 5.89 12.24 -7.88
CA THR A 3 5.55 10.90 -7.41
C THR A 3 5.28 9.91 -8.55
N GLY A 4 5.90 8.75 -8.37
CA GLY A 4 5.80 7.57 -9.19
C GLY A 4 4.86 6.53 -8.61
N SER A 5 5.07 5.29 -9.04
CA SER A 5 4.36 4.12 -8.52
C SER A 5 5.19 2.87 -8.67
N GLN A 6 5.01 1.90 -7.78
CA GLN A 6 5.55 0.55 -7.93
C GLN A 6 5.21 -0.11 -9.29
N ALA A 7 4.14 0.34 -9.96
CA ALA A 7 3.77 -0.10 -11.30
C ALA A 7 4.85 0.17 -12.37
N GLU A 8 5.82 1.03 -12.08
CA GLU A 8 7.01 1.24 -12.92
C GLU A 8 7.90 -0.01 -13.01
N TYR A 9 7.98 -0.82 -11.95
CA TYR A 9 8.82 -2.02 -11.93
C TYR A 9 8.25 -3.17 -12.77
N GLY A 10 6.93 -3.21 -12.96
CA GLY A 10 6.27 -4.32 -13.65
C GLY A 10 6.25 -5.61 -12.83
N VAL A 11 6.54 -6.74 -13.48
CA VAL A 11 6.64 -8.05 -12.83
C VAL A 11 8.07 -8.28 -12.39
N VAL A 12 8.30 -8.28 -11.08
CA VAL A 12 9.60 -8.63 -10.50
C VAL A 12 9.64 -10.14 -10.23
N PRO A 13 10.75 -10.84 -10.55
CA PRO A 13 10.88 -12.26 -10.25
C PRO A 13 10.64 -12.55 -8.77
N PRO A 14 9.99 -13.68 -8.45
CA PRO A 14 9.76 -14.06 -7.06
C PRO A 14 11.07 -14.07 -6.26
N LYS A 15 11.02 -13.59 -5.01
CA LYS A 15 12.16 -13.50 -4.06
C LYS A 15 13.20 -12.43 -4.37
N GLU A 16 13.04 -11.64 -5.43
CA GLU A 16 13.88 -10.46 -5.65
C GLU A 16 13.30 -9.23 -4.95
N THR A 17 14.19 -8.46 -4.34
CA THR A 17 13.87 -7.15 -3.76
C THR A 17 13.87 -6.08 -4.85
N ALA A 18 12.87 -5.21 -4.84
CA ALA A 18 12.80 -4.05 -5.72
C ALA A 18 13.61 -2.89 -5.11
N PHE A 19 14.84 -2.72 -5.60
CA PHE A 19 15.70 -1.56 -5.33
C PHE A 19 15.48 -0.46 -6.39
N GLU A 20 15.81 0.78 -6.06
CA GLU A 20 15.55 1.95 -6.92
C GLU A 20 16.34 1.99 -8.23
N ASP A 21 17.47 1.27 -8.29
CA ASP A 21 18.34 1.10 -9.45
C ASP A 21 17.86 0.01 -10.42
N ARG A 22 16.83 -0.76 -10.04
CA ARG A 22 16.23 -1.76 -10.91
C ARG A 22 15.69 -1.11 -12.18
N VAL A 23 15.96 -1.76 -13.32
CA VAL A 23 15.36 -1.40 -14.60
C VAL A 23 13.84 -1.53 -14.52
N CYS A 24 13.14 -0.46 -14.89
CA CYS A 24 11.69 -0.45 -14.95
C CYS A 24 11.19 -1.23 -16.17
N ASP A 25 10.28 -2.17 -15.97
CA ASP A 25 9.66 -2.97 -17.04
C ASP A 25 8.12 -2.97 -16.94
N PRO A 26 7.47 -1.80 -17.08
CA PRO A 26 6.03 -1.69 -16.85
C PRO A 26 5.22 -2.36 -17.97
N PHE A 27 4.33 -3.28 -17.62
CA PHE A 27 3.40 -3.89 -18.58
C PHE A 27 2.12 -3.06 -18.79
N SER A 28 1.67 -2.31 -17.77
CA SER A 28 0.43 -1.51 -17.83
C SER A 28 0.64 -0.13 -18.47
N ALA A 29 -0.41 0.43 -19.07
CA ALA A 29 -0.38 1.80 -19.60
C ALA A 29 -0.06 2.84 -18.51
N TYR A 30 -0.60 2.64 -17.31
CA TYR A 30 -0.33 3.46 -16.13
C TYR A 30 1.16 3.43 -15.74
N GLY A 31 1.75 2.24 -15.64
CA GLY A 31 3.18 2.08 -15.33
C GLY A 31 4.06 2.72 -16.41
N LYS A 32 3.74 2.50 -17.69
CA LYS A 32 4.47 3.11 -18.83
C LYS A 32 4.42 4.64 -18.77
N ALA A 33 3.27 5.22 -18.45
CA ALA A 33 3.13 6.66 -18.28
C ALA A 33 3.97 7.19 -17.11
N LYS A 34 4.02 6.48 -15.97
CA LYS A 34 4.85 6.86 -14.82
C LYS A 34 6.35 6.79 -15.12
N VAL A 35 6.82 5.73 -15.80
CA VAL A 35 8.23 5.64 -16.24
C VAL A 35 8.60 6.77 -17.17
N ARG A 36 7.73 7.07 -18.15
CA ARG A 36 7.96 8.19 -19.06
C ARG A 36 8.03 9.52 -18.31
N ALA A 37 7.09 9.78 -17.40
CA ALA A 37 7.09 10.98 -16.58
C ALA A 37 8.37 11.10 -15.72
N CYS A 38 8.82 10.00 -15.10
CA CYS A 38 10.06 9.96 -14.34
C CYS A 38 11.25 10.41 -15.21
N ASN A 39 11.42 9.79 -16.38
CA ASN A 39 12.56 10.06 -17.26
C ASN A 39 12.54 11.49 -17.82
N GLU A 40 11.40 11.94 -18.33
CA GLU A 40 11.27 13.28 -18.95
C GLU A 40 11.44 14.39 -17.91
N THR A 41 10.84 14.23 -16.72
CA THR A 41 10.97 15.26 -15.66
C THR A 41 12.37 15.29 -15.07
N LYS A 42 13.05 14.14 -14.91
CA LYS A 42 14.45 14.09 -14.47
C LYS A 42 15.36 14.83 -15.45
N LYS A 43 15.20 14.55 -16.74
CA LYS A 43 15.98 15.20 -17.81
C LYS A 43 15.75 16.71 -17.81
N LEU A 44 14.50 17.15 -17.86
CA LEU A 44 14.15 18.57 -17.90
C LEU A 44 14.65 19.32 -16.66
N ALA A 45 14.50 18.73 -15.47
CA ALA A 45 14.99 19.36 -14.24
C ALA A 45 16.52 19.52 -14.25
N SER A 46 17.25 18.50 -14.74
CA SER A 46 18.70 18.59 -14.91
C SER A 46 19.10 19.69 -15.92
N GLU A 47 18.37 19.84 -17.02
CA GLU A 47 18.65 20.88 -18.03
C GLU A 47 18.40 22.30 -17.50
N LEU A 48 17.43 22.44 -16.59
CA LEU A 48 17.04 23.72 -15.98
C LEU A 48 17.78 24.03 -14.66
N GLY A 49 18.60 23.11 -14.15
CA GLY A 49 19.25 23.26 -12.84
C GLY A 49 18.26 23.29 -11.68
N ILE A 50 17.14 22.55 -11.80
CA ILE A 50 16.09 22.44 -10.78
C ILE A 50 16.30 21.16 -9.98
N ASP A 51 16.22 21.24 -8.66
CA ASP A 51 16.25 20.07 -7.79
C ASP A 51 15.06 19.15 -8.07
N TRP A 52 15.36 17.87 -8.27
CA TRP A 52 14.38 16.85 -8.65
C TRP A 52 14.51 15.63 -7.76
N ILE A 53 13.37 15.10 -7.29
CA ILE A 53 13.29 13.87 -6.51
C ILE A 53 12.05 13.12 -6.98
N TRP A 54 12.19 11.81 -7.19
CA TRP A 54 11.08 10.92 -7.54
C TRP A 54 10.78 9.93 -6.42
N GLY A 55 9.59 10.04 -5.84
CA GLY A 55 9.10 9.06 -4.86
C GLY A 55 8.27 7.98 -5.53
N ARG A 56 8.77 6.74 -5.65
CA ARG A 56 7.98 5.59 -6.13
C ARG A 56 7.14 5.02 -5.01
N ILE A 57 5.85 5.36 -5.03
CA ILE A 57 4.90 4.94 -3.99
C ILE A 57 4.45 3.49 -4.25
N PHE A 58 4.55 2.66 -3.21
CA PHE A 58 4.00 1.30 -3.15
C PHE A 58 2.52 1.34 -2.74
N SER A 59 1.99 0.31 -2.09
CA SER A 59 0.57 0.29 -1.71
C SER A 59 0.37 1.19 -0.50
N LEU A 60 -0.54 2.15 -0.63
CA LEU A 60 -0.97 2.98 0.49
C LEU A 60 -2.28 2.44 1.06
N ILE A 61 -2.48 2.68 2.36
CA ILE A 61 -3.73 2.38 3.06
C ILE A 61 -4.11 3.57 3.95
N GLY A 62 -5.40 3.85 4.07
CA GLY A 62 -5.91 4.75 5.12
C GLY A 62 -7.00 5.69 4.65
N LYS A 63 -7.12 6.82 5.36
CA LYS A 63 -8.22 7.77 5.18
C LYS A 63 -8.28 8.30 3.74
N TYR A 64 -9.50 8.37 3.21
CA TYR A 64 -9.82 8.81 1.84
C TYR A 64 -9.46 7.81 0.74
N GLU A 65 -9.09 6.57 1.07
CA GLU A 65 -9.01 5.52 0.06
C GLU A 65 -10.39 5.31 -0.57
N PRO A 66 -10.52 5.39 -1.91
CA PRO A 66 -11.82 5.34 -2.57
C PRO A 66 -12.43 3.93 -2.52
N SER A 67 -13.75 3.85 -2.56
CA SER A 67 -14.47 2.60 -2.84
C SER A 67 -14.06 2.00 -4.19
N GLY A 68 -14.11 0.67 -4.33
CA GLY A 68 -13.58 -0.04 -5.50
C GLY A 68 -12.12 -0.50 -5.33
N ARG A 69 -11.51 -0.22 -4.17
CA ARG A 69 -10.19 -0.73 -3.78
C ARG A 69 -10.37 -1.93 -2.86
N MET A 70 -9.44 -2.88 -2.98
CA MET A 70 -9.59 -4.19 -2.35
C MET A 70 -9.77 -4.13 -0.83
N LEU A 71 -8.95 -3.39 -0.09
CA LEU A 71 -9.06 -3.35 1.39
C LEU A 71 -10.31 -2.63 1.91
N PRO A 72 -10.69 -1.43 1.40
CA PRO A 72 -11.98 -0.83 1.74
C PRO A 72 -13.17 -1.74 1.39
N ASP A 73 -13.18 -2.32 0.19
CA ASP A 73 -14.28 -3.18 -0.25
C ASP A 73 -14.37 -4.46 0.60
N LEU A 74 -13.23 -5.06 0.94
CA LEU A 74 -13.14 -6.19 1.86
C LEU A 74 -13.68 -5.83 3.24
N TYR A 75 -13.25 -4.69 3.78
CA TYR A 75 -13.73 -4.20 5.07
C TYR A 75 -15.25 -4.10 5.10
N HIS A 76 -15.85 -3.37 4.16
CA HIS A 76 -17.29 -3.14 4.14
C HIS A 76 -18.08 -4.41 3.80
N THR A 77 -17.57 -5.27 2.91
CA THR A 77 -18.22 -6.54 2.54
C THR A 77 -18.31 -7.49 3.74
N LEU A 78 -17.18 -7.75 4.41
CA LEU A 78 -17.15 -8.63 5.58
C LEU A 78 -17.96 -8.08 6.73
N ARG A 79 -17.90 -6.77 6.96
CA ARG A 79 -18.70 -6.05 7.96
C ARG A 79 -20.20 -6.20 7.72
N SER A 80 -20.61 -6.34 6.46
CA SER A 80 -22.00 -6.57 6.08
C SER A 80 -22.45 -8.03 6.19
N GLY A 81 -21.62 -8.93 6.71
CA GLY A 81 -21.91 -10.37 6.75
C GLY A 81 -21.80 -11.08 5.40
N LYS A 82 -21.37 -10.37 4.35
CA LYS A 82 -21.27 -10.92 2.99
C LYS A 82 -19.90 -11.54 2.75
N ASP A 83 -19.88 -12.62 1.99
CA ASP A 83 -18.64 -13.25 1.55
C ASP A 83 -17.98 -12.43 0.44
N MET A 84 -16.64 -12.38 0.46
CA MET A 84 -15.85 -11.77 -0.60
C MET A 84 -14.98 -12.83 -1.30
N HIS A 85 -15.03 -12.84 -2.62
CA HIS A 85 -14.15 -13.66 -3.45
C HIS A 85 -12.90 -12.88 -3.83
N LEU A 86 -11.74 -13.43 -3.52
CA LEU A 86 -10.43 -12.87 -3.87
C LEU A 86 -9.65 -13.88 -4.73
N SER A 87 -8.59 -13.41 -5.38
CA SER A 87 -7.55 -14.29 -5.93
C SER A 87 -6.87 -15.11 -4.82
N SER A 88 -5.86 -15.89 -5.16
CA SER A 88 -5.09 -16.70 -4.20
C SER A 88 -4.47 -15.89 -3.05
N CYS A 89 -4.22 -14.59 -3.26
CA CYS A 89 -3.57 -13.68 -2.32
C CYS A 89 -2.16 -14.15 -1.89
N ARG A 90 -1.49 -14.97 -2.71
CA ARG A 90 -0.12 -15.46 -2.46
C ARG A 90 0.96 -14.43 -2.76
N GLN A 91 0.64 -13.41 -3.55
CA GLN A 91 1.54 -12.34 -3.90
C GLN A 91 1.85 -11.45 -2.69
N ASN A 92 3.10 -11.01 -2.58
CA ASN A 92 3.50 -10.07 -1.53
C ASN A 92 2.98 -8.67 -1.83
N TRP A 93 2.50 -8.02 -0.77
CA TRP A 93 2.10 -6.62 -0.74
C TRP A 93 2.82 -5.91 0.41
N ASP A 94 3.00 -4.60 0.24
CA ASP A 94 3.58 -3.72 1.23
C ASP A 94 2.66 -2.52 1.41
N TYR A 95 1.92 -2.49 2.53
CA TYR A 95 0.98 -1.42 2.83
C TYR A 95 1.59 -0.41 3.81
N LEU A 96 1.68 0.84 3.35
CA LEU A 96 2.10 1.99 4.15
C LEU A 96 0.90 2.87 4.48
N ASP A 97 0.76 3.29 5.74
CA ASP A 97 -0.28 4.25 6.12
C ASP A 97 -0.11 5.58 5.37
N VAL A 98 -1.21 6.16 4.89
CA VAL A 98 -1.20 7.41 4.12
C VAL A 98 -0.55 8.58 4.86
N HIS A 99 -0.61 8.62 6.18
CA HIS A 99 0.06 9.65 6.97
C HIS A 99 1.57 9.39 7.05
N ASP A 100 2.00 8.13 7.14
CA ASP A 100 3.42 7.78 7.06
C ASP A 100 3.97 8.06 5.64
N ALA A 101 3.16 7.87 4.59
CA ALA A 101 3.52 8.28 3.24
C ALA A 101 3.69 9.81 3.14
N ALA A 102 2.81 10.60 3.77
CA ALA A 102 2.97 12.04 3.84
C ALA A 102 4.24 12.44 4.62
N ASP A 103 4.51 11.79 5.76
CA ASP A 103 5.72 11.99 6.56
C ASP A 103 6.98 11.66 5.74
N ALA A 104 6.96 10.59 4.92
CA ALA A 104 8.05 10.22 4.03
C ALA A 104 8.30 11.27 2.94
N LEU A 105 7.23 11.81 2.33
CA LEU A 105 7.35 12.88 1.33
C LEU A 105 7.95 14.15 1.94
N ILE A 106 7.53 14.53 3.15
CA ILE A 106 8.10 15.67 3.88
C ILE A 106 9.59 15.43 4.15
N ALA A 107 9.95 14.26 4.67
CA ALA A 107 11.34 13.91 4.96
C ALA A 107 12.23 13.95 3.71
N LEU A 108 11.71 13.53 2.55
CA LEU A 108 12.40 13.62 1.27
C LEU A 108 12.55 15.06 0.77
N MET A 109 11.57 15.93 0.97
CA MET A 109 11.69 17.35 0.62
C MET A 109 12.71 18.09 1.49
N GLU A 110 12.88 17.68 2.76
CA GLU A 110 13.81 18.31 3.70
C GLU A 110 15.24 17.78 3.58
N LYS A 111 15.41 16.48 3.32
CA LYS A 111 16.69 15.77 3.47
C LYS A 111 17.07 14.88 2.29
N GLY A 112 16.16 14.66 1.34
CA GLY A 112 16.43 13.83 0.17
C GLY A 112 17.49 14.47 -0.74
N HIS A 113 18.17 13.63 -1.51
CA HIS A 113 19.20 14.09 -2.43
C HIS A 113 18.61 14.39 -3.82
N GLY A 114 18.98 15.52 -4.41
CA GLY A 114 18.56 15.90 -5.77
C GLY A 114 19.07 14.92 -6.84
N GLY A 115 18.25 14.68 -7.87
CA GLY A 115 18.52 13.72 -8.96
C GLY A 115 18.15 12.27 -8.63
N GLU A 116 17.77 11.98 -7.38
CA GLU A 116 17.58 10.63 -6.88
C GLU A 116 16.12 10.15 -6.93
N ILE A 117 16.00 8.83 -6.91
CA ILE A 117 14.74 8.10 -6.81
C ILE A 117 14.70 7.37 -5.47
N TYR A 118 13.54 7.36 -4.82
CA TYR A 118 13.31 6.71 -3.53
C TYR A 118 12.06 5.84 -3.59
N ASN A 119 12.15 4.60 -3.12
CA ASN A 119 10.97 3.80 -2.83
C ASN A 119 10.28 4.34 -1.57
N ILE A 120 8.97 4.54 -1.65
CA ILE A 120 8.13 4.96 -0.52
C ILE A 120 7.20 3.79 -0.22
N ALA A 121 7.55 3.04 0.82
CA ALA A 121 6.89 1.83 1.27
C ALA A 121 7.07 1.67 2.79
N ASN A 122 6.39 0.69 3.38
CA ASN A 122 6.57 0.27 4.76
C ASN A 122 7.91 -0.46 4.93
N GLY A 123 8.20 -1.41 4.03
CA GLY A 123 9.35 -2.32 4.09
C GLY A 123 9.03 -3.65 4.77
N ASP A 124 7.89 -3.75 5.47
CA ASP A 124 7.36 -4.97 6.07
C ASP A 124 6.34 -5.64 5.12
N TYR A 125 6.82 -6.07 3.95
CA TYR A 125 5.98 -6.78 3.00
C TYR A 125 5.64 -8.18 3.49
N LYS A 126 4.44 -8.65 3.18
CA LYS A 126 3.99 -10.02 3.46
C LYS A 126 2.96 -10.48 2.42
N PRO A 127 2.66 -11.79 2.32
CA PRO A 127 1.61 -12.29 1.46
C PRO A 127 0.30 -11.53 1.68
N LEU A 128 -0.39 -11.18 0.59
CA LEU A 128 -1.65 -10.44 0.65
C LEU A 128 -2.68 -11.12 1.57
N LYS A 129 -2.63 -12.46 1.61
CA LYS A 129 -3.49 -13.29 2.45
C LYS A 129 -3.35 -12.97 3.94
N GLU A 130 -2.16 -12.60 4.40
CA GLU A 130 -1.95 -12.23 5.80
C GLU A 130 -2.64 -10.92 6.15
N PHE A 131 -2.66 -9.93 5.26
CA PHE A 131 -3.40 -8.68 5.47
C PHE A 131 -4.91 -8.92 5.48
N THR A 132 -5.43 -9.78 4.61
CA THR A 132 -6.87 -10.05 4.51
C THR A 132 -7.36 -10.87 5.71
N ASP A 133 -6.57 -11.84 6.17
CA ASP A 133 -6.86 -12.62 7.38
C ASP A 133 -6.75 -11.75 8.65
N GLU A 134 -5.75 -10.86 8.73
CA GLU A 134 -5.59 -9.90 9.83
C GLU A 134 -6.77 -8.93 9.91
N LEU A 135 -7.21 -8.37 8.78
CA LEU A 135 -8.39 -7.49 8.71
C LEU A 135 -9.63 -8.21 9.23
N ARG A 136 -9.90 -9.44 8.79
CA ARG A 136 -11.04 -10.23 9.27
C ARG A 136 -10.93 -10.50 10.78
N GLY A 137 -9.74 -10.82 11.27
CA GLY A 137 -9.48 -11.02 12.70
C GLY A 137 -9.74 -9.77 13.53
N ILE A 138 -9.37 -8.59 13.03
CA ILE A 138 -9.64 -7.30 13.67
C ILE A 138 -11.16 -7.04 13.74
N LEU A 139 -11.90 -7.31 12.66
CA LEU A 139 -13.35 -7.20 12.66
C LEU A 139 -14.00 -8.14 13.70
N ALA A 140 -13.53 -9.40 13.79
CA ALA A 140 -14.02 -10.40 14.74
C ALA A 140 -13.81 -9.96 16.18
N LYS A 141 -12.59 -9.56 16.51
CA LYS A 141 -12.24 -9.09 17.85
C LYS A 141 -13.11 -7.90 18.27
N ARG A 142 -13.32 -6.93 17.37
CA ARG A 142 -14.15 -5.75 17.65
C ARG A 142 -15.63 -6.12 17.86
N ALA A 143 -16.16 -7.08 17.11
CA ALA A 143 -17.52 -7.58 17.30
C ALA A 143 -17.70 -8.28 18.66
N ASP A 144 -16.71 -9.07 19.08
CA ASP A 144 -16.71 -9.78 20.37
C ASP A 144 -16.59 -8.84 21.58
N GLU A 145 -15.77 -7.78 21.47
CA GLU A 145 -15.60 -6.77 22.51
C GLU A 145 -16.91 -5.99 22.74
N MET A 146 -17.58 -5.55 21.67
CA MET A 146 -18.81 -4.76 21.77
C MET A 146 -20.02 -5.59 22.23
N SER A 147 -20.05 -6.90 21.96
CA SER A 147 -21.09 -7.80 22.46
C SER A 147 -21.08 -7.95 23.99
N LYS A 148 -20.01 -7.50 24.66
CA LYS A 148 -19.87 -7.52 26.12
C LYS A 148 -20.27 -6.18 26.77
N ASP A 149 -20.31 -5.10 25.99
CA ASP A 149 -20.69 -3.76 26.45
C ASP A 149 -22.19 -3.53 26.16
N ASN A 150 -23.05 -3.76 27.17
CA ASN A 150 -24.52 -3.68 27.08
C ASN A 150 -25.11 -2.27 26.81
N ASP A 151 -24.28 -1.24 26.60
CA ASP A 151 -24.74 0.13 26.36
C ASP A 151 -24.56 0.50 24.89
N GLY A 152 -25.61 0.22 24.12
CA GLY A 152 -25.63 0.23 22.66
C GLY A 152 -25.03 1.46 21.99
N LYS A 153 -24.04 1.21 21.13
CA LYS A 153 -23.68 2.06 19.99
C LYS A 153 -23.29 1.18 18.79
N ALA A 154 -23.79 1.58 17.62
CA ALA A 154 -23.54 1.10 16.26
C ALA A 154 -22.87 -0.28 16.15
N ALA A 155 -23.67 -1.31 15.82
CA ALA A 155 -23.15 -2.64 15.59
C ALA A 155 -21.96 -2.60 14.61
N VAL A 156 -20.80 -3.11 15.06
CA VAL A 156 -19.62 -3.26 14.21
C VAL A 156 -19.99 -4.11 13.00
N LEU A 157 -20.95 -5.03 13.13
CA LEU A 157 -21.47 -5.87 12.07
C LEU A 157 -22.89 -5.46 11.71
N ILE A 158 -23.23 -5.48 10.42
CA ILE A 158 -24.59 -5.13 9.97
C ILE A 158 -25.55 -6.31 10.19
N ASP A 159 -25.13 -7.52 9.78
CA ASP A 159 -25.98 -8.72 9.82
C ASP A 159 -25.66 -9.65 11.01
N GLY A 160 -25.00 -9.12 12.05
CA GLY A 160 -24.69 -9.85 13.29
C GLY A 160 -23.63 -10.97 13.16
N HIS A 161 -23.05 -11.15 11.97
CA HIS A 161 -21.95 -12.07 11.70
C HIS A 161 -20.96 -11.44 10.71
N ILE A 162 -19.75 -11.99 10.66
CA ILE A 162 -18.70 -11.56 9.73
C ILE A 162 -18.74 -12.47 8.52
N GLY A 163 -18.65 -11.86 7.34
CA GLY A 163 -18.54 -12.62 6.09
C GLY A 163 -17.26 -13.45 6.01
N ASN A 164 -17.20 -14.36 5.04
CA ASN A 164 -16.04 -15.18 4.78
C ASN A 164 -15.19 -14.61 3.64
N ILE A 165 -13.92 -15.03 3.61
CA ILE A 165 -13.02 -14.76 2.49
C ILE A 165 -12.85 -16.06 1.73
N ILE A 166 -13.17 -16.04 0.45
CA ILE A 166 -13.07 -17.19 -0.46
C ILE A 166 -11.91 -16.92 -1.41
N TYR A 167 -10.81 -17.66 -1.26
CA TYR A 167 -9.62 -17.51 -2.10
C TYR A 167 -9.71 -18.40 -3.34
N GLY A 168 -9.45 -17.82 -4.51
CA GLY A 168 -9.40 -18.50 -5.81
C GLY A 168 -7.97 -18.71 -6.33
N GLU A 169 -7.85 -18.70 -7.66
CA GLU A 169 -6.59 -18.88 -8.38
C GLU A 169 -5.67 -17.64 -8.32
N ASP A 170 -4.42 -17.83 -8.75
CA ASP A 170 -3.47 -16.72 -8.89
C ASP A 170 -3.99 -15.64 -9.86
N PRO A 171 -3.74 -14.36 -9.57
CA PRO A 171 -4.02 -13.31 -10.54
C PRO A 171 -3.11 -13.43 -11.76
N ASP A 172 -3.62 -13.04 -12.93
CA ASP A 172 -2.84 -12.90 -14.15
C ASP A 172 -2.87 -11.43 -14.61
N PRO A 173 -1.72 -10.71 -14.58
CA PRO A 173 -0.40 -11.18 -14.19
C PRO A 173 -0.20 -11.34 -12.68
N PHE A 174 0.68 -12.27 -12.29
CA PHE A 174 1.09 -12.46 -10.90
C PHE A 174 2.14 -11.42 -10.51
N VAL A 175 1.69 -10.28 -9.97
CA VAL A 175 2.58 -9.21 -9.50
C VAL A 175 2.79 -9.34 -7.99
N SER A 176 4.03 -9.58 -7.59
CA SER A 176 4.46 -9.71 -6.20
C SER A 176 5.71 -8.88 -5.98
N LEU A 177 5.60 -7.78 -5.23
CA LEU A 177 6.69 -6.83 -5.04
C LEU A 177 7.16 -6.80 -3.59
N GLN A 178 8.47 -6.63 -3.41
CA GLN A 178 9.17 -6.63 -2.14
C GLN A 178 10.09 -5.40 -2.12
N PRO A 179 9.62 -4.22 -1.70
CA PRO A 179 10.42 -3.01 -1.73
C PRO A 179 11.60 -3.06 -0.78
N SER A 180 12.73 -2.50 -1.20
CA SER A 180 13.73 -1.99 -0.24
C SER A 180 13.37 -0.56 0.15
N VAL A 181 13.43 -0.26 1.45
CA VAL A 181 13.26 1.10 2.01
C VAL A 181 14.56 1.64 2.64
N GLU A 182 15.66 0.90 2.50
CA GLU A 182 16.94 1.22 3.14
C GLU A 182 17.50 2.57 2.71
N LYS A 183 17.32 2.94 1.44
CA LYS A 183 17.77 4.22 0.90
C LYS A 183 17.01 5.39 1.52
N LEU A 184 15.68 5.30 1.58
CA LEU A 184 14.84 6.31 2.23
C LEU A 184 15.23 6.48 3.70
N LYS A 185 15.36 5.37 4.43
CA LYS A 185 15.76 5.37 5.84
C LYS A 185 17.15 5.97 6.06
N ARG A 186 18.14 5.56 5.28
CA ARG A 186 19.52 6.05 5.40
C ARG A 186 19.64 7.54 5.14
N ASP A 187 19.02 8.03 4.07
CA ASP A 187 19.22 9.42 3.62
C ASP A 187 18.36 10.42 4.42
N THR A 188 17.21 9.98 4.97
CA THR A 188 16.25 10.89 5.64
C THR A 188 16.03 10.62 7.13
N GLY A 189 16.36 9.40 7.59
CA GLY A 189 16.00 8.89 8.91
C GLY A 189 14.54 8.44 9.03
N PHE A 190 13.75 8.45 7.95
CA PHE A 190 12.34 8.05 7.98
C PHE A 190 12.17 6.56 8.35
N THR A 191 11.19 6.30 9.21
CA THR A 191 10.66 4.97 9.52
C THR A 191 9.14 5.06 9.68
N PRO A 192 8.35 4.11 9.14
CA PRO A 192 6.91 4.04 9.40
C PRO A 192 6.60 3.96 10.90
N ARG A 193 5.49 4.57 11.31
CA ARG A 193 5.08 4.65 12.72
C ARG A 193 3.70 4.03 12.99
N ARG A 194 2.92 3.79 11.95
CA ARG A 194 1.53 3.35 12.04
C ARG A 194 1.43 1.91 11.55
N ASP A 195 0.87 1.05 12.38
CA ASP A 195 0.60 -0.34 12.02
C ASP A 195 -0.65 -0.46 11.15
N PHE A 196 -0.85 -1.64 10.56
CA PHE A 196 -1.98 -1.94 9.70
C PHE A 196 -3.33 -1.75 10.42
N SER A 197 -3.42 -2.11 11.70
CA SER A 197 -4.63 -1.97 12.51
C SER A 197 -5.03 -0.52 12.73
N PHE A 198 -4.07 0.40 12.83
CA PHE A 198 -4.29 1.84 12.91
C PHE A 198 -4.95 2.34 11.63
N SER A 199 -4.42 1.96 10.46
CA SER A 199 -4.94 2.40 9.16
C SER A 199 -6.38 1.97 8.92
N LEU A 200 -6.75 0.76 9.34
CA LEU A 200 -8.12 0.22 9.18
C LEU A 200 -9.19 1.00 9.97
N ARG A 201 -8.83 1.72 11.03
CA ARG A 201 -9.78 2.58 11.77
C ARG A 201 -10.38 3.67 10.90
N SER A 202 -9.71 4.00 9.79
CA SER A 202 -10.22 5.00 8.87
C SER A 202 -11.44 4.54 8.06
N TYR A 203 -11.73 3.23 8.01
CA TYR A 203 -12.89 2.66 7.31
C TYR A 203 -14.14 2.57 8.20
N ASP A 204 -14.04 2.97 9.46
CA ASP A 204 -15.18 3.08 10.37
C ASP A 204 -16.00 4.37 10.19
N MET A 205 -15.50 5.31 9.39
CA MET A 205 -16.05 6.65 9.21
C MET A 205 -17.06 6.76 8.07
#